data_AF-A0AAV1W4H2-F1
#
_entry.id   AF-A0AAV1W4H2-F1
#
_cell.length_a   1.000
_cell.length_b   1.000
_cell.length_c   1.000
_cell.angle_alpha   90.00
_cell.angle_beta   90.00
_cell.angle_gamma   90.00
#
_symmetry.space_group_name_H-M   'P 1'
#
loop_
_entity.id
_entity.type
_entity.pdbx_description
1 polymer ?
#
loop_
_entity_poly.entity_id
_entity_poly.type
_entity_poly.pdbx_seq_one_letter_code
_entity_poly.pdbx_strand_id
1 'polypeptide(L)'
;MQMELKFALQSPSINFEDQPFVWPWIGVLANIPLQWKDVNFVGPSDFILKKQLSQRGFNPLNVEILWTQRGHSGFALVEFVKDYQGFQQATLFDMSFQATHCGNKDWNNVMVCPEVKLYGWVARENDYKFEGIVGQHLRKFRESNSAFVSNRSMRYHNEMHAQKEKEELDKKHVRKCQKRSPP
;
A
#
# COMPACT_ATOMS: atom_id res chain seq x y z
N MET A 1 38.02 25.83 1.55
CA MET A 1 38.59 24.49 1.31
C MET A 1 37.43 23.50 1.32
N GLN A 2 36.88 23.23 0.13
CA GLN A 2 35.84 22.23 -0.09
C GLN A 2 36.46 20.85 0.07
N MET A 3 35.81 19.95 0.80
CA MET A 3 36.00 18.52 0.60
C MET A 3 34.64 17.93 0.24
N GLU A 4 34.49 17.65 -1.05
CA GLU A 4 33.41 16.84 -1.59
C GLU A 4 33.53 15.41 -1.04
N LEU A 5 32.57 14.97 -0.25
CA LEU A 5 32.28 13.54 -0.10
C LEU A 5 31.32 13.15 -1.22
N LYS A 6 31.89 12.91 -2.41
CA LYS A 6 31.24 12.18 -3.50
C LYS A 6 31.16 10.70 -3.12
N PHE A 7 30.21 10.35 -2.25
CA PHE A 7 29.73 8.98 -2.21
C PHE A 7 28.80 8.78 -3.40
N ALA A 8 29.27 7.99 -4.36
CA ALA A 8 28.51 7.57 -5.52
C ALA A 8 27.25 6.82 -5.06
N LEU A 9 26.11 7.52 -5.06
CA LEU A 9 24.79 6.92 -5.19
C LEU A 9 24.26 7.23 -6.59
N GLN A 10 25.00 6.76 -7.60
CA GLN A 10 24.34 6.19 -8.78
C GLN A 10 24.02 4.73 -8.44
N SER A 11 23.19 4.53 -7.42
CA SER A 11 22.26 3.42 -7.47
C SER A 11 21.49 3.60 -8.77
N PRO A 12 21.40 2.59 -9.66
CA PRO A 12 20.55 2.69 -10.84
C PRO A 12 19.20 3.18 -10.32
N SER A 13 18.61 4.18 -10.97
CA SER A 13 17.29 4.68 -10.61
C SER A 13 16.33 3.49 -10.72
N ILE A 14 16.21 2.71 -9.65
CA ILE A 14 15.21 1.67 -9.50
C ILE A 14 13.95 2.49 -9.54
N ASN A 15 13.27 2.44 -10.68
CA ASN A 15 11.97 3.03 -10.80
C ASN A 15 11.08 2.23 -9.85
N PHE A 16 10.93 2.70 -8.61
CA PHE A 16 10.15 2.03 -7.57
C PHE A 16 8.71 1.76 -8.07
N GLU A 17 8.25 2.52 -9.05
CA GLU A 17 6.93 2.37 -9.68
C GLU A 17 6.85 1.28 -10.75
N ASP A 18 7.97 0.68 -11.17
CA ASP A 18 7.99 -0.45 -12.10
C ASP A 18 8.16 -1.80 -11.38
N GLN A 19 8.33 -1.79 -10.05
CA GLN A 19 8.51 -3.02 -9.28
C GLN A 19 7.22 -3.85 -9.15
N PRO A 20 7.29 -5.19 -9.34
CA PRO A 20 6.14 -6.06 -9.15
C PRO A 20 5.50 -5.89 -7.77
N PHE A 21 4.17 -5.98 -7.75
CA PHE A 21 3.40 -6.05 -6.53
C PHE A 21 3.60 -7.40 -5.83
N VAL A 22 3.52 -7.36 -4.50
CA VAL A 22 3.33 -8.57 -3.70
C VAL A 22 1.89 -9.04 -3.83
N TRP A 23 1.69 -10.34 -4.07
CA TRP A 23 0.38 -10.99 -3.95
C TRP A 23 0.30 -11.85 -2.68
N PRO A 24 -0.80 -11.78 -1.91
CA PRO A 24 -1.98 -10.91 -2.09
C PRO A 24 -1.66 -9.42 -1.89
N TRP A 25 -2.59 -8.51 -2.22
CA TRP A 25 -2.35 -7.07 -2.10
C TRP A 25 -2.17 -6.67 -0.64
N ILE A 26 -0.93 -6.31 -0.27
CA ILE A 26 -0.58 -5.87 1.08
C ILE A 26 -0.14 -4.41 1.04
N GLY A 27 -0.77 -3.57 1.85
CA GLY A 27 -0.27 -2.25 2.22
C GLY A 27 0.70 -2.32 3.38
N VAL A 28 1.69 -1.43 3.41
CA VAL A 28 2.54 -1.16 4.57
C VAL A 28 2.07 0.16 5.16
N LEU A 29 1.82 0.18 6.47
CA LEU A 29 1.59 1.39 7.24
C LEU A 29 2.78 1.60 8.17
N ALA A 30 3.38 2.78 8.13
CA ALA A 30 4.59 3.12 8.87
C ALA A 30 4.40 4.39 9.72
N ASN A 31 5.33 4.58 10.66
CA ASN A 31 5.32 5.69 11.62
C ASN A 31 4.07 5.73 12.51
N ILE A 32 3.55 4.55 12.88
CA ILE A 32 2.41 4.45 13.80
C ILE A 32 2.83 5.04 15.16
N PRO A 33 2.09 6.01 15.72
CA PRO A 33 2.47 6.65 16.98
C PRO A 33 2.54 5.66 18.13
N LEU A 34 3.68 5.66 18.84
CA LEU A 34 3.96 4.78 19.96
C LEU A 34 4.18 5.57 21.25
N GLN A 35 3.86 4.95 22.37
CA GLN A 35 4.22 5.41 23.70
C GLN A 35 5.09 4.36 24.37
N TRP A 36 6.16 4.78 25.03
CA TRP A 36 6.91 3.91 25.91
C TRP A 36 6.14 3.77 27.23
N LYS A 37 5.74 2.55 27.59
CA LYS A 37 5.10 2.24 28.87
C LYS A 37 5.85 1.11 29.55
N ASP A 38 6.38 1.42 30.73
CA ASP A 38 7.22 0.55 31.54
C ASP A 38 8.42 -0.01 30.77
N VAL A 39 8.23 -1.17 30.13
CA VAL A 39 9.27 -1.94 29.44
C VAL A 39 9.01 -2.12 27.94
N ASN A 40 7.86 -1.66 27.43
CA ASN A 40 7.43 -1.92 26.06
C ASN A 40 6.86 -0.67 25.35
N PHE A 41 7.03 -0.62 24.04
CA PHE A 41 6.27 0.29 23.17
C PHE A 41 4.84 -0.22 22.99
N VAL A 42 3.89 0.66 23.26
CA VAL A 42 2.46 0.43 23.01
C VAL A 42 1.93 1.43 21.99
N GLY A 43 0.96 0.99 21.20
CA GLY A 43 0.33 1.78 20.16
C GLY A 43 -1.16 1.45 20.01
N PRO A 44 -1.85 2.01 19.01
CA PRO A 44 -3.19 1.58 18.65
C PRO A 44 -3.21 0.08 18.33
N SER A 45 -4.32 -0.61 18.63
CA SER A 45 -4.48 -2.02 18.24
C SER A 45 -4.87 -2.19 16.77
N ASP A 46 -4.74 -3.41 16.24
CA ASP A 46 -5.15 -3.78 14.89
C ASP A 46 -6.58 -3.35 14.58
N PHE A 47 -7.49 -3.55 15.53
CA PHE A 47 -8.90 -3.16 15.41
C PHE A 47 -9.07 -1.65 15.22
N ILE A 48 -8.31 -0.84 15.97
CA ILE A 48 -8.37 0.61 15.87
C ILE A 48 -7.81 1.08 14.53
N LEU A 49 -6.67 0.55 14.10
CA LEU A 49 -6.07 0.87 12.81
C LEU A 49 -6.99 0.47 11.65
N LYS A 50 -7.54 -0.75 11.68
CA LYS A 50 -8.51 -1.22 10.70
C LYS A 50 -9.72 -0.31 10.61
N LYS A 51 -10.30 0.08 11.76
CA LYS A 51 -11.44 1.00 11.82
C LYS A 51 -11.11 2.37 11.20
N GLN A 52 -9.95 2.94 11.52
CA GLN A 52 -9.51 4.23 10.96
C GLN A 52 -9.32 4.17 9.45
N LEU A 53 -8.70 3.09 8.94
CA LEU A 53 -8.52 2.89 7.51
C LEU A 53 -9.85 2.66 6.78
N SER A 54 -10.79 1.92 7.38
CA SER A 54 -12.15 1.77 6.85
C SER A 54 -12.89 3.11 6.79
N GLN A 55 -12.76 3.97 7.80
CA GLN A 55 -13.36 5.30 7.81
C GLN A 55 -12.82 6.22 6.70
N ARG A 56 -11.59 5.98 6.24
CA ARG A 56 -10.99 6.66 5.07
C ARG A 56 -11.41 6.05 3.73
N GLY A 57 -12.22 5.00 3.73
CA GLY A 57 -12.72 4.34 2.52
C GLY A 57 -11.81 3.25 1.95
N PHE A 58 -10.69 2.94 2.61
CA PHE A 58 -9.76 1.90 2.13
C PHE A 58 -10.29 0.48 2.36
N ASN A 59 -11.13 0.30 3.38
CA ASN A 59 -11.82 -0.97 3.68
C ASN A 59 -10.92 -2.22 3.68
N PRO A 60 -9.83 -2.24 4.48
CA PRO A 60 -8.94 -3.39 4.51
C PRO A 60 -9.61 -4.65 5.06
N LEU A 61 -9.22 -5.81 4.52
CA LEU A 61 -9.64 -7.13 5.00
C LEU A 61 -9.08 -7.40 6.39
N ASN A 62 -7.81 -7.08 6.61
CA ASN A 62 -7.13 -7.24 7.89
C ASN A 62 -6.05 -6.17 8.10
N VAL A 63 -5.68 -5.95 9.36
CA VAL A 63 -4.50 -5.18 9.73
C VAL A 63 -3.72 -6.00 10.76
N GLU A 64 -2.42 -6.15 10.55
CA GLU A 64 -1.49 -6.86 11.44
C GLU A 64 -0.37 -5.92 11.86
N ILE A 65 -0.35 -5.53 13.14
CA ILE A 65 0.77 -4.83 13.75
C ILE A 65 2.00 -5.74 13.78
N LEU A 66 3.14 -5.16 13.41
CA LEU A 66 4.41 -5.87 13.48
C LEU A 66 5.02 -5.72 14.86
N TRP A 67 5.32 -6.85 15.51
CA TRP A 67 5.81 -6.90 16.88
C TRP A 67 7.32 -7.13 16.94
N THR A 68 7.96 -6.46 17.90
CA THR A 68 9.35 -6.70 18.29
C THR A 68 9.41 -7.24 19.72
N GLN A 69 10.59 -7.65 20.17
CA GLN A 69 10.83 -8.00 21.58
C GLN A 69 10.55 -6.84 22.55
N ARG A 70 10.56 -5.59 22.07
CA ARG A 70 10.27 -4.38 22.86
C ARG A 70 8.83 -3.89 22.67
N GLY A 71 7.93 -4.72 22.13
CA GLY A 71 6.55 -4.36 21.84
C GLY A 71 6.30 -3.88 20.40
N HIS A 72 5.35 -2.98 20.23
CA HIS A 72 4.87 -2.51 18.93
C HIS A 72 6.02 -1.86 18.12
N SER A 73 6.21 -2.25 16.86
CA SER A 73 7.35 -1.76 16.04
C SER A 73 7.17 -0.36 15.43
N GLY A 74 5.93 0.09 15.31
CA GLY A 74 5.58 1.31 14.57
C GLY A 74 5.16 1.03 13.13
N PHE A 75 5.12 -0.25 12.73
CA PHE A 75 4.66 -0.71 11.43
C PHE A 75 3.47 -1.66 11.57
N ALA A 76 2.62 -1.67 10.53
CA ALA A 76 1.58 -2.66 10.35
C ALA A 76 1.46 -3.06 8.87
N LEU A 77 1.02 -4.29 8.62
CA LEU A 77 0.61 -4.76 7.31
C LEU A 77 -0.91 -4.63 7.18
N VAL A 78 -1.35 -4.19 6.01
CA VAL A 78 -2.76 -3.95 5.69
C VAL A 78 -3.14 -4.91 4.56
N GLU A 79 -3.87 -5.97 4.88
CA GLU A 79 -4.32 -6.93 3.88
C GLU A 79 -5.60 -6.43 3.21
N PHE A 80 -5.64 -6.48 1.88
CA PHE A 80 -6.85 -6.25 1.09
C PHE A 80 -7.39 -7.58 0.52
N VAL A 81 -8.65 -7.55 0.07
CA VAL A 81 -9.30 -8.71 -0.53
C VAL A 81 -8.49 -9.24 -1.73
N LYS A 82 -8.43 -10.56 -1.89
CA LYS A 82 -7.60 -11.22 -2.91
C LYS A 82 -8.29 -11.25 -4.28
N ASP A 83 -8.80 -10.10 -4.71
CA ASP A 83 -9.52 -9.93 -5.96
C ASP A 83 -9.24 -8.53 -6.58
N TYR A 84 -9.99 -8.20 -7.63
CA TYR A 84 -9.88 -6.91 -8.31
C TYR A 84 -10.32 -5.73 -7.41
N GLN A 85 -11.35 -5.92 -6.58
CA GLN A 85 -11.81 -4.87 -5.67
C GLN A 85 -10.74 -4.54 -4.62
N GLY A 86 -10.09 -5.55 -4.07
CA GLY A 86 -8.97 -5.36 -3.15
C GLY A 86 -7.78 -4.67 -3.82
N PHE A 87 -7.55 -4.89 -5.12
CA PHE A 87 -6.55 -4.13 -5.86
C PHE A 87 -6.90 -2.64 -5.97
N GLN A 88 -8.15 -2.32 -6.27
CA GLN A 88 -8.62 -0.93 -6.33
C GLN A 88 -8.47 -0.24 -4.96
N GLN A 89 -8.83 -0.93 -3.88
CA GLN A 89 -8.67 -0.44 -2.51
C GLN A 89 -7.19 -0.23 -2.13
N ALA A 90 -6.33 -1.19 -2.46
CA ALA A 90 -4.89 -1.07 -2.25
C ALA A 90 -4.31 0.11 -3.05
N THR A 91 -4.74 0.29 -4.30
CA THR A 91 -4.31 1.42 -5.13
C THR A 91 -4.78 2.76 -4.57
N LEU A 92 -6.03 2.84 -4.10
CA LEU A 92 -6.55 4.04 -3.43
C LEU A 92 -5.73 4.38 -2.18
N PHE A 93 -5.37 3.37 -1.40
CA PHE A 93 -4.49 3.51 -0.24
C PHE A 93 -3.12 4.08 -0.66
N ASP A 94 -2.44 3.47 -1.65
CA ASP A 94 -1.13 3.93 -2.15
C ASP A 94 -1.17 5.40 -2.60
N MET A 95 -2.13 5.71 -3.48
CA MET A 95 -2.29 7.04 -4.06
C MET A 95 -2.66 8.09 -3.00
N SER A 96 -3.49 7.74 -2.02
CA SER A 96 -3.89 8.68 -0.97
C SER A 96 -2.69 9.13 -0.12
N PHE A 97 -1.77 8.24 0.20
CA PHE A 97 -0.57 8.59 0.96
C PHE A 97 0.47 9.31 0.10
N GLN A 98 0.61 8.90 -1.17
CA GLN A 98 1.48 9.60 -2.13
C GLN A 98 1.02 11.04 -2.38
N ALA A 99 -0.29 11.28 -2.49
CA ALA A 99 -0.86 12.61 -2.70
C ALA A 99 -0.60 13.58 -1.53
N THR A 100 -0.33 13.06 -0.33
CA THR A 100 -0.03 13.86 0.86
C THR A 100 1.46 13.86 1.22
N HIS A 101 2.35 13.48 0.30
CA HIS A 101 3.80 13.34 0.56
C HIS A 101 4.11 12.43 1.75
N CYS A 102 3.34 11.35 1.88
CA CYS A 102 3.47 10.35 2.92
C CYS A 102 3.60 8.93 2.33
N GLY A 103 4.08 8.82 1.09
CA GLY A 103 4.28 7.54 0.40
C GLY A 103 5.63 6.89 0.75
N ASN A 104 5.90 5.73 0.12
CA ASN A 104 7.18 5.00 0.28
C ASN A 104 8.41 5.87 0.01
N LYS A 105 8.37 6.68 -1.08
CA LYS A 105 9.46 7.59 -1.46
C LYS A 105 9.71 8.62 -0.36
N ASP A 106 8.65 9.19 0.18
CA ASP A 106 8.75 10.19 1.25
C ASP A 106 9.30 9.55 2.53
N TRP A 107 8.82 8.36 2.88
CA TRP A 107 9.31 7.58 4.03
C TRP A 107 10.81 7.30 3.95
N ASN A 108 11.29 6.86 2.78
CA ASN A 108 12.72 6.58 2.56
C ASN A 108 13.60 7.84 2.52
N ASN A 109 13.01 9.01 2.31
CA ASN A 109 13.72 10.29 2.25
C ASN A 109 13.66 11.08 3.58
N VAL A 110 13.04 10.54 4.63
CA VAL A 110 12.98 11.21 5.94
C VAL A 110 14.38 11.26 6.55
N MET A 111 14.99 12.45 6.55
CA MET A 111 16.41 12.57 6.90
C MET A 111 16.72 12.68 8.39
N VAL A 112 15.85 13.17 9.28
CA VAL A 112 16.24 13.27 10.72
C VAL A 112 15.07 13.20 11.70
N CYS A 113 13.87 13.67 11.36
CA CYS A 113 12.69 13.55 12.20
C CYS A 113 11.46 13.38 11.29
N PRO A 114 10.81 12.20 11.27
CA PRO A 114 9.52 12.08 10.61
C PRO A 114 8.55 13.09 11.24
N GLU A 115 7.77 13.78 10.42
CA GLU A 115 6.61 14.49 10.95
C GLU A 115 5.68 13.49 11.67
N VAL A 116 4.81 13.98 12.56
CA VAL A 116 3.83 13.13 13.27
C VAL A 116 2.68 12.75 12.31
N LYS A 117 3.03 12.06 11.23
CA LYS A 117 2.16 11.62 10.15
C LYS A 117 2.36 10.12 9.91
N LEU A 118 1.27 9.44 9.59
CA LEU A 118 1.35 8.08 9.09
C LEU A 118 1.88 8.10 7.66
N TYR A 119 2.68 7.10 7.33
CA TYR A 119 3.12 6.84 5.96
C TYR A 119 2.50 5.54 5.48
N GLY A 120 2.20 5.45 4.19
CA GLY A 120 1.53 4.29 3.63
C GLY A 120 1.90 4.05 2.18
N TRP A 121 2.06 2.79 1.82
CA TRP A 121 2.26 2.37 0.43
C TRP A 121 1.87 0.92 0.21
N VAL A 122 1.63 0.52 -1.04
CA VAL A 122 1.44 -0.91 -1.36
C VAL A 122 2.79 -1.61 -1.49
N ALA A 123 2.94 -2.73 -0.78
CA ALA A 123 4.16 -3.52 -0.72
C ALA A 123 4.59 -4.02 -2.11
N ARG A 124 5.88 -3.83 -2.41
CA ARG A 124 6.54 -4.24 -3.64
C ARG A 124 7.60 -5.29 -3.36
N GLU A 125 8.20 -5.76 -4.45
CA GLU A 125 9.30 -6.72 -4.40
C GLU A 125 10.45 -6.28 -3.47
N ASN A 126 10.81 -4.99 -3.43
CA ASN A 126 11.85 -4.51 -2.53
C ASN A 126 11.45 -4.62 -1.06
N ASP A 127 10.22 -4.25 -0.68
CA ASP A 127 9.75 -4.39 0.70
C ASP A 127 9.80 -5.87 1.13
N TYR A 128 9.44 -6.77 0.22
CA TYR A 128 9.51 -8.21 0.46
C TYR A 128 10.95 -8.72 0.60
N LYS A 129 11.89 -8.24 -0.22
CA LYS A 129 13.30 -8.65 -0.16
C LYS A 129 14.07 -8.00 0.97
N PHE A 130 13.57 -6.90 1.52
CA PHE A 130 14.22 -6.20 2.61
C PHE A 130 14.36 -7.10 3.85
N GLU A 131 15.50 -7.01 4.54
CA GLU A 131 15.80 -7.86 5.69
C GLU A 131 15.16 -7.34 6.99
N GLY A 132 14.62 -6.13 6.98
CA GLY A 132 13.91 -5.54 8.12
C GLY A 132 12.56 -6.21 8.44
N ILE A 133 11.93 -5.73 9.51
CA ILE A 133 10.72 -6.33 10.08
C ILE A 133 9.57 -6.48 9.07
N VAL A 134 9.39 -5.49 8.19
CA VAL A 134 8.37 -5.51 7.13
C VAL A 134 8.60 -6.71 6.21
N GLY A 135 9.80 -6.86 5.65
CA GLY A 135 10.11 -7.97 4.73
C GLY A 135 10.07 -9.33 5.42
N GLN A 136 10.50 -9.43 6.69
CA GLN A 136 10.37 -10.66 7.48
C GLN A 136 8.91 -11.10 7.65
N HIS A 137 8.02 -10.18 7.99
CA HIS A 137 6.59 -10.48 8.13
C HIS A 137 5.91 -10.72 6.78
N LEU A 138 6.26 -9.96 5.73
CA LEU A 138 5.76 -10.22 4.37
C LEU A 138 6.13 -11.63 3.89
N ARG A 139 7.30 -12.16 4.26
CA ARG A 139 7.68 -13.55 3.95
C ARG A 139 6.83 -14.57 4.71
N LYS A 140 6.63 -14.39 6.02
CA LYS A 140 5.79 -15.26 6.85
C LYS A 140 4.33 -15.27 6.40
N PHE A 141 3.79 -14.09 6.08
CA PHE A 141 2.43 -13.92 5.55
C PHE A 141 2.22 -14.68 4.23
N ARG A 142 3.30 -14.95 3.49
CA ARG A 142 3.29 -15.47 2.11
C ARG A 142 3.62 -16.96 1.97
N GLU A 143 3.89 -17.69 3.04
CA GLU A 143 4.24 -19.12 3.00
C GLU A 143 3.09 -20.04 2.50
N SER A 144 1.96 -19.50 2.02
CA SER A 144 0.77 -20.25 1.58
C SER A 144 0.26 -19.90 0.15
N ASN A 145 1.15 -19.84 -0.86
CA ASN A 145 0.89 -19.57 -2.31
C ASN A 145 1.04 -18.11 -2.76
N SER A 146 2.29 -17.65 -2.95
CA SER A 146 2.54 -16.27 -3.36
C SER A 146 3.24 -16.13 -4.72
N ALA A 147 2.88 -15.07 -5.45
CA ALA A 147 3.48 -14.68 -6.72
C ALA A 147 3.81 -13.18 -6.71
N PHE A 148 4.65 -12.74 -7.64
CA PHE A 148 4.84 -11.33 -7.93
C PHE A 148 3.98 -10.95 -9.13
N VAL A 149 3.18 -9.89 -9.02
CA VAL A 149 2.34 -9.44 -10.12
C VAL A 149 2.98 -8.22 -10.75
N SER A 150 3.37 -8.33 -12.01
CA SER A 150 3.99 -7.23 -12.75
C SER A 150 3.04 -6.02 -12.82
N ASN A 151 3.58 -4.81 -12.64
CA ASN A 151 2.84 -3.57 -12.86
C ASN A 151 2.19 -3.50 -14.23
N ARG A 152 2.89 -3.96 -15.26
CA ARG A 152 2.38 -3.93 -16.63
C ARG A 152 1.11 -4.77 -16.76
N SER A 153 1.11 -5.99 -16.20
CA SER A 153 -0.06 -6.86 -16.19
C SER A 153 -1.25 -6.22 -15.49
N MET A 154 -1.01 -5.49 -14.39
CA MET A 154 -2.08 -4.81 -13.65
C MET A 154 -2.61 -3.57 -14.38
N ARG A 155 -1.75 -2.79 -15.03
CA ARG A 155 -2.17 -1.65 -15.85
C ARG A 155 -3.08 -2.11 -16.98
N TYR A 156 -2.68 -3.15 -17.72
CA TYR A 156 -3.53 -3.74 -18.76
C TYR A 156 -4.86 -4.27 -18.20
N HIS A 157 -4.84 -4.95 -17.06
CA HIS A 157 -6.07 -5.47 -16.46
C HIS A 157 -7.01 -4.33 -16.04
N ASN A 158 -6.49 -3.26 -15.41
CA ASN A 158 -7.25 -2.07 -15.08
C ASN A 158 -7.88 -1.40 -16.32
N GLU A 159 -7.10 -1.21 -17.38
CA GLU A 159 -7.58 -0.61 -18.63
C GLU A 159 -8.72 -1.43 -19.23
N MET A 160 -8.57 -2.76 -19.29
CA MET A 160 -9.60 -3.67 -19.79
C MET A 160 -10.87 -3.64 -18.94
N HIS A 161 -10.75 -3.55 -17.62
CA HIS A 161 -11.90 -3.46 -16.71
C HIS A 161 -12.62 -2.09 -16.82
N ALA A 162 -11.88 -0.99 -16.87
CA ALA A 162 -12.43 0.34 -17.06
C ALA A 162 -13.16 0.47 -18.41
N GLN A 163 -12.62 -0.14 -19.47
CA GLN A 163 -13.26 -0.15 -20.78
C GLN A 163 -14.57 -0.95 -20.77
N LYS A 164 -14.60 -2.14 -20.15
CA LYS A 164 -15.83 -2.92 -19.98
C LYS A 164 -16.89 -2.17 -19.19
N GLU A 165 -16.51 -1.46 -18.13
CA GLU A 165 -17.45 -0.67 -17.32
C GLU A 165 -18.07 0.47 -18.14
N LYS A 166 -17.27 1.16 -18.95
CA LYS A 166 -17.75 2.21 -19.87
C LYS A 166 -18.72 1.65 -20.90
N GLU A 167 -18.40 0.51 -21.52
CA GLU A 167 -19.29 -0.16 -22.48
C GLU A 167 -20.63 -0.57 -21.86
N GLU A 168 -20.63 -1.09 -20.63
CA GLU A 168 -21.87 -1.43 -19.92
C GLU A 168 -22.69 -0.18 -19.56
N LEU A 169 -22.04 0.93 -19.21
CA LEU A 169 -22.70 2.20 -18.96
C LEU A 169 -23.39 2.73 -20.23
N ASP A 170 -22.69 2.66 -21.37
CA ASP A 170 -23.21 3.07 -22.68
C ASP A 170 -24.39 2.19 -23.10
N LYS A 171 -24.30 0.85 -22.94
CA LYS A 171 -25.43 -0.06 -23.18
C LYS A 171 -26.63 0.27 -22.30
N LYS A 172 -26.40 0.60 -21.02
CA LYS A 172 -27.47 0.99 -20.09
C LYS A 172 -28.11 2.31 -20.49
N HIS A 173 -27.32 3.28 -20.96
CA HIS A 173 -27.79 4.55 -21.49
C HIS A 173 -28.67 4.34 -22.74
N VAL A 174 -28.20 3.55 -23.70
CA VAL A 174 -28.95 3.22 -24.94
C VAL A 174 -30.28 2.54 -24.61
N ARG A 175 -30.29 1.52 -23.73
CA ARG A 175 -31.52 0.86 -23.27
C ARG A 175 -32.51 1.82 -22.62
N LYS A 176 -32.02 2.82 -21.88
CA LYS A 176 -32.86 3.84 -21.24
C LYS A 176 -33.46 4.81 -22.26
N CYS A 177 -32.72 5.17 -23.31
CA CYS A 177 -33.23 6.00 -24.41
C CYS A 177 -34.29 5.26 -25.23
N GLN A 178 -34.07 3.98 -25.55
CA GLN A 178 -35.04 3.15 -26.27
C GLN A 178 -36.37 2.97 -25.52
N LYS A 179 -36.33 2.93 -24.18
CA LYS A 179 -37.54 2.85 -23.33
C LYS A 179 -38.30 4.17 -23.19
N ARG A 180 -37.74 5.30 -23.64
CA ARG A 180 -38.33 6.64 -23.53
C ARG A 180 -38.92 7.16 -24.84
N SER A 181 -38.76 6.43 -25.94
CA SER A 181 -39.37 6.73 -27.22
C SER A 181 -40.91 6.59 -27.11
N PRO A 182 -41.72 7.58 -27.50
CA PRO A 182 -43.16 7.41 -27.60
C PRO A 182 -43.51 6.38 -28.70
N PRO A 183 -44.67 5.70 -28.61
CA PRO A 183 -45.17 4.84 -29.68
C PRO A 183 -45.49 5.61 -30.96
#